data_AF-A0AA39XG19-F1
#
_entry.id   AF-A0AA39XG19-F1
#
_cell.length_a   1.000
_cell.length_b   1.000
_cell.length_c   1.000
_cell.angle_alpha   90.00
_cell.angle_beta   90.00
_cell.angle_gamma   90.00
#
_symmetry.space_group_name_H-M   'P 1'
#
loop_
_entity.id
_entity.type
_entity.pdbx_description
1 polymer ?
#
loop_
_entity_poly.entity_id
_entity_poly.type
_entity_poly.pdbx_seq_one_letter_code
_entity_poly.pdbx_strand_id
1 'polypeptide(L)'
;MAEIALGVVPIFFGAVRGFSLLRNKLHLLRHYRKEVKWLRTKLEVQSLCFKGEVHHVVIDTLDTLTAQSLITDDDHKYWKDKDLEAQLRRHMGELHPEFLGALEEVKKALMQIEAKLAVFAAPDTTEYKDDIAELKEWIAELKRIRKLARTMRKSAALRAKESEKENADRFWDGGRAPPPPIPATAAGFWLGTFHGMIRFFFC
;
A
#
# COMPACT_ATOMS: atom_id res chain seq x y z
N MET A 1 11.75 -22.08 -18.27
CA MET A 1 10.67 -21.13 -17.94
C MET A 1 10.86 -20.73 -16.50
N ALA A 2 11.44 -19.55 -16.27
CA ALA A 2 11.77 -19.07 -14.93
C ALA A 2 10.47 -18.72 -14.19
N GLU A 3 10.27 -19.30 -13.01
CA GLU A 3 9.14 -19.07 -12.12
C GLU A 3 8.96 -17.56 -11.88
N ILE A 4 7.96 -16.96 -12.53
CA ILE A 4 7.40 -15.66 -12.14
C ILE A 4 6.49 -15.90 -10.92
N ALA A 5 7.02 -16.60 -9.92
CA ALA A 5 6.46 -16.60 -8.57
C ALA A 5 7.04 -15.35 -7.88
N LEU A 6 6.62 -14.18 -8.36
CA LEU A 6 6.78 -12.94 -7.62
C LEU A 6 5.81 -13.04 -6.44
N GLY A 7 6.28 -13.67 -5.37
CA GLY A 7 5.55 -13.75 -4.13
C GLY A 7 5.23 -12.36 -3.59
N VAL A 8 4.19 -12.29 -2.77
CA VAL A 8 3.80 -11.07 -2.06
C VAL A 8 4.99 -10.44 -1.31
N VAL A 9 5.84 -11.30 -0.75
CA VAL A 9 7.03 -10.95 0.03
C VAL A 9 8.08 -10.16 -0.77
N PRO A 10 8.57 -10.63 -1.95
CA PRO A 10 9.44 -9.84 -2.82
C PRO A 10 8.90 -8.47 -3.22
N ILE A 11 7.58 -8.34 -3.41
CA ILE A 11 6.97 -7.07 -3.83
C ILE A 11 6.90 -6.09 -2.65
N PHE A 12 6.55 -6.56 -1.46
CA PHE A 12 6.64 -5.77 -0.23
C PHE A 12 8.05 -5.25 0.02
N PHE A 13 9.04 -6.13 -0.02
CA PHE A 13 10.44 -5.77 0.14
C PHE A 13 10.87 -4.74 -0.91
N GLY A 14 10.48 -4.94 -2.17
CA GLY A 14 10.73 -3.98 -3.25
C GLY A 14 10.13 -2.61 -2.98
N ALA A 15 8.90 -2.55 -2.45
CA ALA A 15 8.24 -1.29 -2.11
C ALA A 15 8.91 -0.57 -0.94
N VAL A 16 9.19 -1.29 0.16
CA VAL A 16 9.88 -0.74 1.33
C VAL A 16 11.26 -0.18 0.93
N ARG A 17 12.03 -0.96 0.20
CA ARG A 17 13.36 -0.55 -0.28
C ARG A 17 13.27 0.63 -1.26
N GLY A 18 12.24 0.65 -2.11
CA GLY A 18 11.97 1.77 -3.02
C GLY A 18 11.80 3.10 -2.29
N PHE A 19 11.08 3.12 -1.16
CA PHE A 19 10.97 4.32 -0.33
C PHE A 19 12.33 4.76 0.23
N SER A 20 13.13 3.82 0.75
CA SER A 20 14.49 4.09 1.27
C SER A 20 15.40 4.68 0.19
N LEU A 21 15.38 4.11 -1.02
CA LEU A 21 16.15 4.60 -2.18
C LEU A 21 15.72 6.00 -2.60
N LEU A 22 14.41 6.25 -2.67
CA LEU A 22 13.87 7.56 -3.02
C LEU A 22 14.24 8.62 -2.00
N ARG A 23 14.21 8.29 -0.71
CA ARG A 23 14.64 9.22 0.35
C ARG A 23 16.10 9.64 0.15
N ASN A 24 16.97 8.69 -0.21
CA ASN A 24 18.38 8.95 -0.47
C ASN A 24 18.57 9.80 -1.75
N LYS A 25 17.83 9.53 -2.83
CA LYS A 25 17.91 10.34 -4.07
C LYS A 25 17.36 11.75 -3.89
N LEU A 26 16.30 11.94 -3.11
CA LEU A 26 15.80 13.26 -2.74
C LEU A 26 16.84 14.08 -1.96
N HIS A 27 17.86 13.46 -1.38
CA HIS A 27 19.00 14.17 -0.81
C HIS A 27 19.75 15.03 -1.84
N LEU A 28 19.84 14.56 -3.08
CA LEU A 28 20.56 15.22 -4.18
C LEU A 28 19.90 16.55 -4.58
N LEU A 29 18.58 16.65 -4.46
CA LEU A 29 17.80 17.85 -4.78
C LEU A 29 17.82 18.93 -3.68
N ARG A 30 18.84 18.93 -2.79
CA ARG A 30 18.91 19.83 -1.62
C ARG A 30 18.74 21.33 -1.92
N HIS A 31 19.01 21.75 -3.16
CA HIS A 31 18.89 23.13 -3.63
C HIS A 31 17.44 23.62 -3.74
N TYR A 32 16.47 22.70 -3.92
CA TYR A 32 15.03 22.99 -3.96
C TYR A 32 14.38 22.84 -2.58
N ARG A 33 14.91 23.61 -1.62
CA ARG A 33 14.73 23.36 -0.18
C ARG A 33 13.27 23.25 0.27
N LYS A 34 12.32 23.96 -0.35
CA LYS A 34 10.91 23.95 0.07
C LYS A 34 10.14 22.77 -0.53
N GLU A 35 10.22 22.59 -1.84
CA GLU A 35 9.52 21.55 -2.61
C GLU A 35 10.06 20.16 -2.25
N VAL A 36 11.38 20.02 -2.13
CA VAL A 36 12.02 18.75 -1.76
C VAL A 36 11.78 18.41 -0.31
N LYS A 37 11.77 19.40 0.60
CA LYS A 37 11.37 19.15 2.00
C LYS A 37 9.94 18.67 2.07
N TRP A 38 9.01 19.32 1.36
CA TRP A 38 7.62 18.89 1.28
C TRP A 38 7.48 17.47 0.73
N LEU A 39 8.20 17.15 -0.36
CA LEU A 39 8.17 15.82 -0.97
C LEU A 39 8.77 14.76 -0.05
N ARG A 40 9.90 15.04 0.63
CA ARG A 40 10.49 14.13 1.64
C ARG A 40 9.50 13.83 2.76
N THR A 41 8.86 14.86 3.32
CA THR A 41 7.86 14.66 4.37
C THR A 41 6.69 13.81 3.88
N LYS A 42 6.19 14.04 2.67
CA LYS A 42 5.10 13.22 2.11
C LYS A 42 5.54 11.78 1.86
N LEU A 43 6.75 11.58 1.34
CA LEU A 43 7.31 10.24 1.08
C LEU A 43 7.56 9.46 2.38
N GLU A 44 8.04 10.15 3.43
CA GLU A 44 8.25 9.56 4.76
C GLU A 44 6.93 9.17 5.43
N VAL A 45 5.92 10.04 5.41
CA VAL A 45 4.58 9.70 5.89
C VAL A 45 4.00 8.52 5.13
N GLN A 46 4.12 8.51 3.79
CA GLN A 46 3.65 7.38 2.98
C GLN A 46 4.39 6.08 3.29
N SER A 47 5.70 6.14 3.49
CA SER A 47 6.50 4.98 3.87
C SER A 47 6.10 4.43 5.23
N LEU A 48 5.89 5.29 6.23
CA LEU A 48 5.47 4.89 7.58
C LEU A 48 4.07 4.27 7.56
N CYS A 49 3.13 4.90 6.84
CA CYS A 49 1.78 4.36 6.67
C CYS A 49 1.81 3.00 5.97
N PHE A 50 2.59 2.86 4.89
CA PHE A 50 2.74 1.58 4.19
C PHE A 50 3.32 0.51 5.13
N LYS A 51 4.41 0.81 5.84
CA LYS A 51 5.01 -0.10 6.84
C LYS A 51 4.02 -0.50 7.93
N GLY A 52 3.16 0.41 8.38
CA GLY A 52 2.08 0.13 9.34
C GLY A 52 1.08 -0.90 8.82
N GLU A 53 0.64 -0.78 7.56
CA GLU A 53 -0.28 -1.78 6.97
C GLU A 53 0.40 -3.13 6.81
N VAL A 54 1.63 -3.15 6.31
CA VAL A 54 2.39 -4.39 6.18
C VAL A 54 2.56 -5.04 7.55
N HIS A 55 2.83 -4.25 8.59
CA HIS A 55 2.95 -4.73 9.96
C HIS A 55 1.68 -5.40 10.47
N HIS A 56 0.51 -4.80 10.23
CA HIS A 56 -0.76 -5.45 10.58
C HIS A 56 -0.94 -6.77 9.83
N VAL A 57 -0.55 -6.82 8.55
CA VAL A 57 -0.76 -8.01 7.71
C VAL A 57 0.14 -9.15 8.20
N VAL A 58 1.36 -8.77 8.59
CA VAL A 58 2.37 -9.72 9.05
C VAL A 58 2.07 -10.19 10.49
N ILE A 59 1.61 -9.34 11.40
CA ILE A 59 1.26 -9.75 12.78
C ILE A 59 0.16 -10.79 12.82
N ASP A 60 -0.79 -10.74 11.88
CA ASP A 60 -1.85 -11.74 11.82
C ASP A 60 -1.36 -13.11 11.30
N THR A 61 -0.10 -13.17 10.82
CA THR A 61 0.55 -14.40 10.33
C THR A 61 1.74 -14.87 11.18
N LEU A 62 2.48 -13.95 11.79
CA LEU A 62 3.70 -14.22 12.56
C LEU A 62 3.55 -13.78 14.02
N ASP A 63 4.47 -14.20 14.88
CA ASP A 63 4.56 -13.64 16.23
C ASP A 63 4.89 -12.14 16.19
N THR A 64 4.37 -11.39 17.17
CA THR A 64 4.49 -9.93 17.23
C THR A 64 5.93 -9.43 17.18
N LEU A 65 6.87 -10.14 17.81
CA LEU A 65 8.28 -9.71 17.89
C LEU A 65 8.98 -9.91 16.54
N THR A 66 8.75 -11.05 15.89
CA THR A 66 9.28 -11.32 14.55
C THR A 66 8.67 -10.38 13.52
N ALA A 67 7.36 -10.12 13.59
CA ALA A 67 6.69 -9.15 12.72
C ALA A 67 7.28 -7.73 12.87
N GLN A 68 7.48 -7.27 14.11
CA GLN A 68 8.09 -5.97 14.37
C GLN A 68 9.54 -5.90 13.86
N SER A 69 10.33 -6.96 14.08
CA SER A 69 11.70 -7.07 13.56
C SER A 69 11.72 -7.03 12.04
N LEU A 70 10.81 -7.77 11.38
CA LEU A 70 10.67 -7.84 9.93
C LEU A 70 10.40 -6.46 9.30
N ILE A 71 9.55 -5.64 9.93
CA ILE A 71 9.19 -4.30 9.40
C ILE A 71 10.29 -3.25 9.64
N THR A 72 11.05 -3.43 10.71
CA THR A 72 12.11 -2.49 11.12
C THR A 72 13.40 -2.74 10.34
N ASP A 73 13.72 -4.00 10.06
CA ASP A 73 14.90 -4.42 9.32
C ASP A 73 14.52 -4.81 7.88
N ASP A 74 14.83 -3.93 6.93
CA ASP A 74 14.56 -4.16 5.51
C ASP A 74 15.32 -5.42 5.02
N ASP A 75 16.48 -5.77 5.58
CA ASP A 75 17.31 -6.91 5.17
C ASP A 75 17.03 -8.20 5.97
N HIS A 76 15.95 -8.21 6.74
CA HIS A 76 15.60 -9.31 7.62
C HIS A 76 15.40 -10.64 6.85
N LYS A 77 16.01 -11.73 7.34
CA LYS A 77 16.04 -13.04 6.66
C LYS A 77 14.67 -13.61 6.29
N TYR A 78 13.64 -13.32 7.08
CA TYR A 78 12.28 -13.82 6.87
C TYR A 78 11.61 -13.22 5.64
N TRP A 79 12.10 -12.09 5.09
CA TRP A 79 11.67 -11.59 3.78
C TRP A 79 12.09 -12.51 2.61
N LYS A 80 12.86 -13.57 2.86
CA LYS A 80 13.20 -14.57 1.85
C LYS A 80 12.60 -15.94 2.16
N ASP A 81 11.82 -16.03 3.23
CA ASP A 81 11.21 -17.27 3.68
C ASP A 81 9.98 -17.60 2.82
N LYS A 82 9.97 -18.78 2.23
CA LYS A 82 8.85 -19.28 1.41
C LYS A 82 7.63 -19.61 2.28
N ASP A 83 7.86 -19.96 3.54
CA ASP A 83 6.77 -20.30 4.46
C ASP A 83 5.95 -19.06 4.83
N LEU A 84 6.61 -17.89 4.93
CA LEU A 84 5.93 -16.61 5.14
C LEU A 84 4.96 -16.30 3.99
N GLU A 85 5.39 -16.51 2.74
CA GLU A 85 4.52 -16.31 1.58
C GLU A 85 3.31 -17.27 1.60
N ALA A 86 3.53 -18.54 1.93
CA ALA A 86 2.45 -19.51 2.04
C ALA A 86 1.46 -19.14 3.16
N GLN A 87 1.95 -18.63 4.30
CA GLN A 87 1.12 -18.16 5.41
C GLN A 87 0.31 -16.93 5.03
N LEU A 88 0.93 -15.93 4.40
CA LEU A 88 0.26 -14.73 3.90
C LEU A 88 -0.82 -15.08 2.87
N ARG A 89 -0.53 -15.99 1.94
CA ARG A 89 -1.51 -16.47 0.96
C ARG A 89 -2.69 -17.16 1.62
N ARG A 90 -2.45 -18.02 2.62
CA ARG A 90 -3.53 -18.68 3.38
C ARG A 90 -4.36 -17.67 4.16
N HIS A 91 -3.72 -16.68 4.78
CA HIS A 91 -4.39 -15.66 5.58
C HIS A 91 -5.28 -14.74 4.72
N MET A 92 -4.79 -14.29 3.56
CA MET A 92 -5.56 -13.42 2.66
C MET A 92 -6.62 -14.15 1.85
N GLY A 93 -6.48 -15.48 1.69
CA GLY A 93 -7.43 -16.31 0.96
C GLY A 93 -7.66 -15.81 -0.48
N GLU A 94 -8.91 -15.55 -0.82
CA GLU A 94 -9.33 -15.09 -2.14
C GLU A 94 -8.90 -13.66 -2.48
N LEU A 95 -8.53 -12.84 -1.49
CA LEU A 95 -8.09 -11.44 -1.69
C LEU A 95 -6.60 -11.32 -2.03
N HIS A 96 -5.87 -12.43 -1.96
CA HIS A 96 -4.44 -12.47 -2.25
C HIS A 96 -4.05 -11.90 -3.63
N PRO A 97 -4.71 -12.24 -4.77
CA PRO A 97 -4.33 -11.71 -6.07
C PRO A 97 -4.60 -10.19 -6.21
N GLU A 98 -5.70 -9.67 -5.67
CA GLU A 98 -5.97 -8.22 -5.67
C GLU A 98 -4.94 -7.47 -4.86
N PHE A 99 -4.59 -8.00 -3.69
CA PHE A 99 -3.56 -7.45 -2.83
C PHE A 99 -2.20 -7.39 -3.53
N LEU A 100 -1.81 -8.48 -4.19
CA LEU A 100 -0.58 -8.58 -4.97
C LEU A 100 -0.57 -7.57 -6.13
N GLY A 101 -1.70 -7.41 -6.83
CA GLY A 101 -1.86 -6.40 -7.88
C GLY A 101 -1.63 -4.98 -7.37
N ALA A 102 -2.22 -4.62 -6.22
CA ALA A 102 -2.03 -3.30 -5.60
C ALA A 102 -0.56 -3.05 -5.19
N LEU A 103 0.13 -4.07 -4.66
CA LEU A 103 1.54 -3.95 -4.33
C LEU A 103 2.42 -3.76 -5.56
N GLU A 104 2.15 -4.47 -6.66
CA GLU A 104 2.93 -4.33 -7.89
C GLU A 104 2.72 -2.93 -8.52
N GLU A 105 1.53 -2.35 -8.42
CA GLU A 105 1.28 -0.97 -8.81
C GLU A 105 2.11 0.03 -7.97
N VAL A 106 2.19 -0.17 -6.65
CA VAL A 106 3.03 0.66 -5.77
C VAL A 106 4.50 0.55 -6.17
N LYS A 107 4.99 -0.68 -6.36
CA LYS A 107 6.37 -0.93 -6.80
C LYS A 107 6.67 -0.28 -8.15
N LYS A 108 5.77 -0.40 -9.12
CA LYS A 108 5.88 0.25 -10.43
C LYS A 108 5.95 1.78 -10.28
N ALA A 109 5.09 2.37 -9.45
CA ALA A 109 5.13 3.80 -9.17
C ALA A 109 6.48 4.22 -8.56
N LEU A 110 6.99 3.46 -7.58
CA LEU A 110 8.30 3.73 -6.97
C LEU A 110 9.45 3.66 -7.98
N MET A 111 9.48 2.64 -8.85
CA MET A 111 10.47 2.52 -9.91
C MET A 111 10.40 3.68 -10.92
N GLN A 112 9.19 4.15 -11.24
CA GLN A 112 9.00 5.31 -12.10
C GLN A 112 9.50 6.61 -11.45
N ILE A 113 9.27 6.80 -10.12
CA ILE A 113 9.85 7.94 -9.39
C ILE A 113 11.37 7.85 -9.48
N GLU A 114 11.90 6.66 -9.20
CA GLU A 114 13.32 6.43 -9.13
C GLU A 114 14.03 6.72 -10.46
N ALA A 115 13.46 6.25 -11.57
CA ALA A 115 14.00 6.45 -12.91
C ALA A 115 14.05 7.94 -13.27
N LYS A 116 13.00 8.70 -12.96
CA LYS A 116 12.98 10.14 -13.20
C LYS A 116 13.94 10.89 -12.30
N LEU A 117 14.01 10.54 -11.02
CA LEU A 117 15.02 11.12 -10.10
C LEU A 117 16.46 10.81 -10.52
N ALA A 118 16.71 9.75 -11.29
CA ALA A 118 18.04 9.46 -11.80
C ALA A 118 18.51 10.48 -12.84
N VAL A 119 17.60 11.11 -13.60
CA VAL A 119 17.91 12.18 -14.56
C VAL A 119 18.56 13.37 -13.85
N PHE A 120 18.06 13.71 -12.66
CA PHE A 120 18.56 14.81 -11.84
C PHE A 120 19.93 14.56 -11.19
N ALA A 121 20.41 13.32 -11.17
CA ALA A 121 21.71 13.00 -10.59
C ALA A 121 22.88 13.33 -11.54
N ALA A 122 22.59 13.63 -12.82
CA ALA A 122 23.59 14.12 -13.76
C ALA A 122 23.95 15.59 -13.44
N PRO A 123 25.25 15.95 -13.37
CA PRO A 123 25.69 17.23 -12.80
C PRO A 123 25.52 18.46 -13.73
N ASP A 124 24.78 18.37 -14.82
CA ASP A 124 24.67 19.49 -15.77
C ASP A 124 23.53 20.45 -15.39
N THR A 125 23.90 21.67 -15.02
CA THR A 125 23.17 22.50 -14.03
C THR A 125 22.24 23.55 -14.66
N THR A 126 21.77 23.37 -15.90
CA THR A 126 21.09 24.46 -16.62
C THR A 126 19.65 24.20 -17.08
N GLU A 127 19.08 23.00 -16.88
CA GLU A 127 17.78 22.63 -17.50
C GLU A 127 16.65 22.30 -16.51
N TYR A 128 16.67 22.85 -15.29
CA TYR A 128 15.70 22.47 -14.25
C TYR A 128 14.26 23.02 -14.40
N LYS A 129 13.92 23.72 -15.48
CA LYS A 129 12.55 24.24 -15.68
C LYS A 129 11.59 23.15 -16.16
N ASP A 130 12.05 22.26 -17.03
CA ASP A 130 11.26 21.16 -17.57
C ASP A 130 11.06 20.07 -16.50
N ASP A 131 12.08 19.89 -15.67
CA ASP A 131 12.06 19.08 -14.46
C ASP A 131 10.97 19.47 -13.44
N ILE A 132 10.73 20.77 -13.23
CA ILE A 132 9.67 21.26 -12.35
C ILE A 132 8.29 20.96 -12.96
N ALA A 133 8.17 20.99 -14.29
CA ALA A 133 6.93 20.63 -14.97
C ALA A 133 6.63 19.14 -14.82
N GLU A 134 7.63 18.27 -14.98
CA GLU A 134 7.50 16.83 -14.69
C GLU A 134 7.09 16.56 -13.24
N LEU A 135 7.71 17.26 -12.28
CA LEU A 135 7.37 17.12 -10.85
C LEU A 135 5.91 17.50 -10.56
N LYS A 136 5.37 18.50 -11.27
CA LYS A 136 3.95 18.88 -11.17
C LYS A 136 3.04 17.83 -11.78
N GLU A 137 3.43 17.22 -12.90
CA GLU A 137 2.69 16.11 -13.51
C GLU A 137 2.62 14.91 -12.55
N TRP A 138 3.71 14.62 -11.83
CA TRP A 138 3.74 13.60 -10.79
C TRP A 138 2.75 13.83 -9.66
N ILE A 139 2.68 15.07 -9.19
CA ILE A 139 1.69 15.48 -8.19
C ILE A 139 0.27 15.30 -8.75
N ALA A 140 0.07 15.49 -10.05
CA ALA A 140 -1.22 15.25 -10.70
C ALA A 140 -1.55 13.75 -10.81
N GLU A 141 -0.59 12.90 -11.13
CA GLU A 141 -0.80 11.45 -11.23
C GLU A 141 -1.12 10.83 -9.87
N LEU A 142 -0.39 11.22 -8.82
CA LEU A 142 -0.72 10.83 -7.44
C LEU A 142 -2.15 11.29 -7.04
N LYS A 143 -2.62 12.42 -7.56
CA LYS A 143 -4.02 12.86 -7.39
C LYS A 143 -5.01 12.00 -8.17
N ARG A 144 -4.65 11.46 -9.34
CA ARG A 144 -5.51 10.52 -10.11
C ARG A 144 -5.64 9.18 -9.39
N ILE A 145 -4.54 8.59 -8.93
CA ILE A 145 -4.53 7.35 -8.14
C ILE A 145 -5.40 7.51 -6.90
N ARG A 146 -5.31 8.67 -6.22
CA ARG A 146 -6.21 9.04 -5.11
C ARG A 146 -7.69 9.05 -5.50
N LYS A 147 -8.05 9.53 -6.70
CA LYS A 147 -9.44 9.56 -7.18
C LYS A 147 -9.95 8.15 -7.45
N LEU A 148 -9.12 7.29 -8.03
CA LEU A 148 -9.44 5.88 -8.30
C LEU A 148 -9.68 5.09 -7.00
N ALA A 149 -8.80 5.25 -6.00
CA ALA A 149 -8.98 4.64 -4.69
C ALA A 149 -10.30 5.06 -4.02
N ARG A 150 -10.78 6.30 -4.27
CA ARG A 150 -12.09 6.76 -3.78
C ARG A 150 -13.25 6.11 -4.52
N THR A 151 -13.16 5.91 -5.83
CA THR A 151 -14.22 5.24 -6.60
C THR A 151 -14.34 3.78 -6.21
N MET A 152 -13.21 3.08 -6.01
CA MET A 152 -13.20 1.69 -5.55
C MET A 152 -13.84 1.53 -4.16
N ARG A 153 -13.61 2.47 -3.24
CA ARG A 153 -14.29 2.46 -1.94
C ARG A 153 -15.79 2.67 -2.04
N LYS A 154 -16.22 3.61 -2.89
CA LYS A 154 -17.66 3.85 -3.09
C LYS A 154 -18.34 2.61 -3.66
N SER A 155 -17.72 1.92 -4.62
CA SER A 155 -18.25 0.66 -5.14
C SER A 155 -18.24 -0.45 -4.10
N ALA A 156 -17.19 -0.58 -3.28
CA ALA A 156 -17.14 -1.59 -2.23
C ALA A 156 -18.21 -1.36 -1.14
N ALA A 157 -18.42 -0.11 -0.73
CA ALA A 157 -19.46 0.27 0.23
C ALA A 157 -20.88 0.07 -0.32
N LEU A 158 -21.10 0.31 -1.62
CA LEU A 158 -22.39 0.02 -2.27
C LEU A 158 -22.67 -1.49 -2.30
N ARG A 159 -21.67 -2.30 -2.68
CA ARG A 159 -21.78 -3.76 -2.67
C ARG A 159 -22.06 -4.31 -1.27
N ALA A 160 -21.41 -3.76 -0.23
CA ALA A 160 -21.69 -4.14 1.15
C ALA A 160 -23.15 -3.84 1.54
N LYS A 161 -23.66 -2.65 1.20
CA LYS A 161 -25.07 -2.29 1.45
C LYS A 161 -26.05 -3.13 0.66
N GLU A 162 -25.74 -3.47 -0.60
CA GLU A 162 -26.54 -4.37 -1.42
C GLU A 162 -26.59 -5.77 -0.80
N SER A 163 -25.45 -6.28 -0.32
CA SER A 163 -25.40 -7.59 0.35
C SER A 163 -26.17 -7.59 1.69
N GLU A 164 -26.13 -6.50 2.47
CA GLU A 164 -26.93 -6.34 3.69
C GLU A 164 -28.44 -6.32 3.38
N LYS A 165 -28.83 -5.61 2.32
CA LYS A 165 -30.23 -5.55 1.88
C LYS A 165 -30.72 -6.90 1.38
N GLU A 166 -29.95 -7.59 0.52
CA GLU A 166 -30.30 -8.91 0.02
C GLU A 166 -30.43 -9.94 1.17
N ASN A 167 -29.54 -9.85 2.16
CA ASN A 167 -29.62 -10.71 3.35
C ASN A 167 -30.85 -10.38 4.23
N ALA A 168 -31.21 -9.10 4.35
CA ALA A 168 -32.42 -8.67 5.05
C ALA A 168 -33.71 -9.11 4.31
N ASP A 169 -33.75 -9.01 2.98
CA ASP A 169 -34.90 -9.43 2.18
C ASP A 169 -35.10 -10.97 2.29
N ARG A 170 -34.02 -11.76 2.18
CA ARG A 170 -34.07 -13.23 2.42
C ARG A 170 -34.51 -13.59 3.83
N PHE A 171 -34.18 -12.76 4.80
CA PHE A 171 -34.55 -12.97 6.20
C PHE A 171 -36.07 -12.89 6.41
N TRP A 172 -36.73 -11.89 5.84
CA TRP A 172 -38.17 -11.69 5.98
C TRP A 172 -39.01 -12.73 5.21
N ASP A 173 -38.55 -13.22 4.06
CA ASP A 173 -39.26 -14.23 3.26
C ASP A 173 -39.22 -15.66 3.86
N GLY A 174 -38.26 -15.95 4.76
CA GLY A 174 -37.99 -17.30 5.26
C GLY A 174 -38.67 -17.68 6.59
N GLY A 175 -39.36 -16.76 7.26
CA GLY A 175 -40.01 -17.00 8.56
C GLY A 175 -39.07 -17.46 9.70
N ARG A 176 -37.75 -17.35 9.53
CA ARG A 176 -36.77 -17.74 10.56
C ARG A 176 -36.47 -16.57 11.48
N ALA A 177 -36.17 -16.85 12.74
CA ALA A 177 -35.72 -15.86 13.71
C ALA A 177 -34.35 -15.27 13.31
N PRO A 178 -34.07 -14.00 13.60
CA PRO A 178 -32.83 -13.35 13.16
C PRO A 178 -31.63 -14.04 13.80
N PRO A 179 -30.57 -14.36 13.01
CA PRO A 179 -29.35 -14.84 13.61
C PRO A 179 -28.83 -13.78 14.58
N PRO A 180 -28.31 -14.20 15.75
CA PRO A 180 -27.74 -13.25 16.70
C PRO A 180 -26.65 -12.42 16.00
N PRO A 181 -26.51 -11.13 16.32
CA PRO A 181 -25.50 -10.27 15.73
C PRO A 181 -24.14 -10.94 15.89
N ILE A 182 -23.49 -11.25 14.76
CA ILE A 182 -22.16 -11.84 14.77
C ILE A 182 -21.25 -10.80 15.45
N PRO A 183 -20.62 -11.13 16.59
CA PRO A 183 -19.69 -10.21 17.22
C PRO A 183 -18.61 -9.88 16.21
N ALA A 184 -18.26 -8.60 16.08
CA ALA A 184 -17.27 -8.11 15.14
C ALA A 184 -15.87 -8.65 15.51
N THR A 185 -15.61 -9.93 15.24
CA THR A 185 -14.33 -10.57 15.44
C THR A 185 -13.65 -10.75 14.08
N ALA A 186 -12.44 -10.18 14.01
CA ALA A 186 -11.44 -10.26 12.94
C ALA A 186 -11.77 -9.62 11.57
N ALA A 187 -12.88 -9.96 10.89
CA ALA A 187 -13.05 -9.57 9.48
C ALA A 187 -13.39 -8.07 9.27
N GLY A 188 -14.14 -7.46 10.21
CA GLY A 188 -14.50 -6.05 10.15
C GLY A 188 -13.37 -5.09 10.56
N PHE A 189 -12.36 -5.59 11.28
CA PHE A 189 -11.24 -4.79 11.73
C PHE A 189 -10.38 -4.37 10.53
N TRP A 190 -10.06 -5.30 9.64
CA TRP A 190 -9.28 -5.09 8.43
C TRP A 190 -9.85 -4.04 7.48
N LEU A 191 -11.15 -4.09 7.19
CA LEU A 191 -11.79 -3.07 6.33
C LEU A 191 -11.89 -1.70 7.01
N GLY A 192 -11.96 -1.66 8.35
CA GLY A 192 -12.06 -0.47 9.18
C GLY A 192 -10.74 0.26 9.41
N THR A 193 -9.66 -0.46 9.71
CA THR A 193 -8.30 0.11 9.82
C THR A 193 -7.75 0.53 8.47
N PHE A 194 -7.98 -0.24 7.40
CA PHE A 194 -7.65 0.19 6.03
C PHE A 194 -8.48 1.43 5.60
N HIS A 195 -9.75 1.54 6.03
CA HIS A 195 -10.58 2.74 5.81
C HIS A 195 -10.16 3.96 6.64
N GLY A 196 -9.73 3.76 7.89
CA GLY A 196 -9.22 4.80 8.78
C GLY A 196 -7.85 5.33 8.37
N MET A 197 -6.97 4.43 7.91
CA MET A 197 -5.66 4.74 7.35
C MET A 197 -5.77 5.63 6.13
N ILE A 198 -6.67 5.30 5.20
CA ILE A 198 -6.76 6.10 3.99
C ILE A 198 -7.46 7.46 4.21
N ARG A 199 -8.13 7.64 5.35
CA ARG A 199 -8.53 8.97 5.85
C ARG A 199 -7.32 9.80 6.26
N PHE A 200 -6.27 9.19 6.82
CA PHE A 200 -5.03 9.86 7.21
C PHE A 200 -4.06 10.10 6.02
N PHE A 201 -4.07 9.23 5.00
CA PHE A 201 -3.29 9.37 3.75
C PHE A 201 -3.65 10.61 2.89
N PHE A 202 -4.81 11.26 3.11
CA PHE A 202 -5.41 12.19 2.15
C PHE A 202 -5.81 13.58 2.68
N CYS A 203 -5.42 13.94 3.90
CA CYS A 203 -5.36 15.34 4.36
C CYS A 203 -3.97 15.96 4.12
#